data_AF-A0A2A5R0S3-F1
#
_entry.id   AF-A0A2A5R0S3-F1
#
_cell.length_a   1.000
_cell.length_b   1.000
_cell.length_c   1.000
_cell.angle_alpha   90.00
_cell.angle_beta   90.00
_cell.angle_gamma   90.00
#
_symmetry.space_group_name_H-M   'P 1'
#
loop_
_entity.id
_entity.type
_entity.pdbx_description
1 polymer ?
#
loop_
_entity_poly.entity_id
_entity_poly.type
_entity_poly.pdbx_seq_one_letter_code
_entity_poly.pdbx_strand_id
1 'polypeptide(L)' 'MLEKEDLGPADEKLLDMLNEGRVTAPYVAEETGYSLQYVRDRLGRLVEHGNARKVYEGLYELIDDPRKDVDS' A
#
# COMPACT_ATOMS: atom_id res chain seq x y z
N MET A 1 12.23 0.76 -4.82
CA MET A 1 11.26 1.45 -3.97
C MET A 1 10.62 2.55 -4.79
N LEU A 2 9.33 2.78 -4.60
CA LEU A 2 8.63 3.94 -5.13
C LEU A 2 9.06 5.19 -4.37
N GLU A 3 8.92 6.34 -5.00
CA GLU A 3 9.06 7.64 -4.35
C GLU A 3 7.70 8.33 -4.24
N LYS A 4 7.62 9.37 -3.42
CA LYS A 4 6.37 10.12 -3.19
C LYS A 4 5.71 10.60 -4.48
N GLU A 5 6.50 10.97 -5.47
CA GLU A 5 6.04 11.47 -6.78
C GLU A 5 5.37 10.39 -7.64
N ASP A 6 5.61 9.10 -7.36
CA ASP A 6 5.00 7.96 -8.06
C ASP A 6 3.58 7.61 -7.56
N LEU A 7 3.12 8.27 -6.49
CA LEU A 7 1.91 7.92 -5.76
C LEU A 7 0.69 8.69 -6.28
N GLY A 8 -0.44 7.99 -6.37
CA GLY A 8 -1.74 8.58 -6.60
C GLY A 8 -2.58 8.63 -5.31
N PRO A 9 -3.77 9.27 -5.37
CA PRO A 9 -4.65 9.43 -4.19
C PRO A 9 -5.06 8.10 -3.53
N ALA A 10 -5.11 7.02 -4.30
CA ALA A 10 -5.41 5.70 -3.78
C ALA A 10 -4.24 5.07 -3.01
N ASP A 11 -3.01 5.38 -3.41
CA ASP A 11 -1.81 4.92 -2.69
C ASP A 11 -1.68 5.62 -1.36
N GLU A 12 -1.98 6.92 -1.28
CA GLU A 12 -1.93 7.67 -0.03
C GLU A 12 -2.86 7.05 1.02
N LYS A 13 -4.12 6.80 0.65
CA LYS A 13 -5.08 6.16 1.55
C LYS A 13 -4.66 4.73 1.94
N LEU A 14 -4.16 3.96 0.98
CA LEU A 14 -3.68 2.61 1.24
C LEU A 14 -2.46 2.61 2.19
N LEU A 15 -1.55 3.56 2.01
CA LEU A 15 -0.37 3.73 2.86
C LEU A 15 -0.72 4.22 4.27
N ASP A 16 -1.75 5.05 4.43
CA ASP A 16 -2.29 5.41 5.75
C ASP A 16 -2.75 4.16 6.50
N MET A 17 -3.59 3.34 5.87
CA MET A 17 -4.06 2.08 6.47
C MET A 17 -2.91 1.11 6.78
N LEU A 18 -1.92 1.01 5.89
CA LEU A 18 -0.73 0.18 6.07
C LEU A 18 0.19 0.66 7.20
N ASN A 19 0.20 1.97 7.50
CA ASN A 19 0.91 2.51 8.65
C ASN A 19 0.20 2.22 9.98
N GLU A 20 -1.13 2.11 9.96
CA GLU A 20 -1.92 1.70 11.13
C GLU A 20 -1.75 0.21 11.45
N GLY A 21 -1.50 -0.62 10.43
CA GLY A 21 -1.21 -2.02 10.62
C GLY A 21 -1.28 -2.86 9.35
N ARG A 22 -1.39 -4.18 9.53
CA ARG A 22 -1.53 -5.10 8.39
C ARG A 22 -2.92 -4.98 7.80
N VAL A 23 -3.00 -5.05 6.47
CA VAL A 23 -4.27 -4.90 5.74
C VAL A 23 -4.55 -6.12 4.87
N THR A 24 -5.83 -6.32 4.57
CA THR A 24 -6.25 -7.20 3.47
C THR A 24 -6.85 -6.38 2.33
N ALA A 25 -6.74 -6.85 1.10
CA ALA A 25 -7.28 -6.13 -0.05
C ALA A 25 -8.82 -5.89 0.04
N PRO A 26 -9.65 -6.84 0.52
CA PRO A 26 -11.07 -6.58 0.75
C PRO A 26 -11.33 -5.47 1.77
N TYR A 27 -10.59 -5.45 2.87
CA TYR A 27 -10.73 -4.42 3.91
C TYR A 27 -10.41 -3.02 3.36
N VAL A 28 -9.30 -2.88 2.62
CA VAL A 28 -8.95 -1.60 1.98
C VAL A 28 -10.01 -1.18 0.97
N ALA A 29 -10.55 -2.10 0.17
CA ALA A 29 -11.58 -1.78 -0.80
C ALA A 29 -12.86 -1.25 -0.12
N GLU A 30 -13.26 -1.86 1.00
CA GLU A 30 -14.41 -1.42 1.79
C GLU A 30 -14.20 0.00 2.37
N GLU A 31 -13.05 0.24 3.00
CA GLU A 31 -12.76 1.54 3.65
C GLU A 31 -12.54 2.68 2.64
N THR A 32 -11.94 2.39 1.49
CA THR A 32 -11.58 3.43 0.50
C THR A 32 -12.66 3.65 -0.55
N GLY A 33 -13.58 2.70 -0.73
CA GLY A 33 -14.56 2.68 -1.82
C GLY A 33 -13.99 2.34 -3.19
N TYR A 34 -12.70 2.01 -3.29
CA TYR A 34 -12.09 1.57 -4.55
C TYR A 34 -12.45 0.12 -4.87
N SER A 35 -12.39 -0.24 -6.15
CA SER A 35 -12.63 -1.63 -6.55
C SER A 35 -11.55 -2.56 -5.99
N LEU A 36 -11.95 -3.78 -5.61
CA LEU A 36 -11.03 -4.80 -5.09
C LEU A 36 -9.89 -5.10 -6.08
N GLN A 37 -10.16 -5.08 -7.38
CA GLN A 37 -9.13 -5.27 -8.41
C GLN A 37 -8.11 -4.14 -8.36
N TYR A 38 -8.56 -2.88 -8.33
CA TYR A 38 -7.66 -1.74 -8.29
C TYR A 38 -6.80 -1.74 -7.02
N VAL A 39 -7.38 -2.05 -5.86
CA VAL A 39 -6.64 -2.20 -4.60
C VAL A 39 -5.57 -3.29 -4.70
N ARG A 40 -5.88 -4.44 -5.32
CA ARG A 40 -4.90 -5.51 -5.54
C ARG A 40 -3.76 -5.08 -6.44
N ASP A 41 -4.05 -4.30 -7.49
CA ASP A 41 -3.03 -3.77 -8.40
C ASP A 41 -2.10 -2.79 -7.66
N ARG A 42 -2.66 -1.91 -6.82
CA ARG A 42 -1.86 -0.97 -6.00
C ARG A 42 -0.99 -1.69 -4.97
N LEU A 43 -1.55 -2.67 -4.26
CA LEU A 43 -0.79 -3.52 -3.34
C LEU A 43 0.29 -4.32 -4.07
N GLY A 44 0.00 -4.81 -5.28
CA GLY A 44 0.96 -5.48 -6.15
C GLY A 44 2.15 -4.59 -6.45
N ARG A 45 1.88 -3.36 -6.92
CA ARG A 45 2.93 -2.36 -7.21
C ARG A 45 3.80 -2.06 -5.99
N LEU A 46 3.21 -1.87 -4.81
CA LEU A 46 3.98 -1.66 -3.57
C LEU A 46 4.88 -2.85 -3.23
N VAL A 47 4.41 -4.08 -3.46
CA VAL A 47 5.20 -5.30 -3.24
C VAL A 47 6.33 -5.43 -4.26
N GLU A 48 6.06 -5.19 -5.55
CA GLU A 48 7.05 -5.25 -6.63
C GLU A 48 8.21 -4.28 -6.40
N HIS A 49 7.92 -3.10 -5.85
CA HIS A 49 8.93 -2.09 -5.56
C HIS A 49 9.56 -2.20 -4.17
N GLY A 50 9.13 -3.16 -3.35
CA GLY A 50 9.68 -3.44 -2.02
C GLY A 50 9.17 -2.54 -0.89
N ASN A 51 8.17 -1.70 -1.14
CA ASN A 51 7.54 -0.84 -0.13
C ASN A 51 6.59 -1.62 0.79
N ALA A 52 6.04 -2.73 0.33
CA ALA A 52 5.22 -3.64 1.12
C ALA A 52 5.63 -5.10 0.90
N ARG A 53 5.15 -6.02 1.74
CA ARG A 53 5.27 -7.46 1.52
C ARG A 53 3.97 -8.19 1.82
N LYS A 54 3.80 -9.37 1.20
CA LYS A 54 2.77 -10.34 1.60
C LYS A 54 3.26 -11.15 2.79
N VAL A 55 2.55 -11.06 3.91
CA VAL A 55 2.81 -11.86 5.13
C VAL A 55 2.11 -13.22 5.03
N TYR A 56 0.92 -13.24 4.42
CA TYR A 56 0.14 -14.43 4.12
C TYR A 56 -0.73 -14.17 2.87
N GLU A 57 -1.50 -15.17 2.44
CA GLU A 57 -2.45 -15.01 1.34
C GLU A 57 -3.43 -13.86 1.62
N GLY A 58 -3.30 -12.78 0.85
CA GLY A 58 -4.15 -11.61 0.95
C GLY A 58 -3.86 -10.69 2.13
N LEU A 59 -2.82 -10.96 2.95
CA LEU A 59 -2.42 -10.13 4.09
C LEU A 59 -1.10 -9.41 3.80
N TYR A 60 -1.12 -8.08 3.92
CA TYR A 60 -0.02 -7.20 3.52
C TYR A 60 0.48 -6.38 4.71
N GLU A 61 1.77 -6.08 4.70
CA GLU A 61 2.46 -5.29 5.72
C GLU A 61 3.37 -4.27 5.04
N LEU A 62 3.44 -3.06 5.59
CA LEU A 62 4.34 -2.01 5.15
C LEU A 62 5.78 -2.38 5.51
N ILE A 63 6.70 -2.15 4.58
CA ILE A 63 8.14 -2.33 4.79
C ILE A 63 8.84 -0.98 4.82
N ASP A 64 8.53 -0.15 3.83
CA ASP A 64 9.10 1.19 3.70
C ASP A 64 8.05 2.13 3.10
N ASP A 65 7.80 3.25 3.78
CA ASP A 65 6.81 4.22 3.34
C ASP A 65 7.45 5.19 2.34
N PRO A 66 7.09 5.13 1.04
CA PRO A 66 7.68 5.98 0.00
C PRO A 66 7.41 7.49 0.19
N ARG A 67 6.53 7.86 1.15
CA ARG A 67 6.21 9.25 1.49
C ARG A 67 7.15 9.84 2.52
N LYS A 68 7.94 9.01 3.23
CA LYS A 68 8.94 9.49 4.17
C LYS A 68 10.19 9.81 3.37
N ASP A 69 10.50 11.09 3.23
CA ASP A 69 11.80 11.50 2.72
C ASP A 69 12.91 10.85 3.56
N VAL A 70 13.88 10.23 2.89
CA VAL A 70 15.19 9.99 3.48
C VAL A 70 15.83 11.36 3.67
N ASP A 71 15.51 12.02 4.77
CA ASP A 71 16.27 13.17 5.26
C ASP A 71 17.72 12.71 5.46
N SER A 72 18.61 13.22 4.61
CA SER A 72 20.07 13.15 4.75
C SER A 72 20.69 14.43 4.24
#